data_AF-A0A6J2BEU7-F1
#
_entry.id   AF-A0A6J2BEU7-F1
#
_cell.length_a   1.000
_cell.length_b   1.000
_cell.length_c   1.000
_cell.angle_alpha   90.00
_cell.angle_beta   90.00
_cell.angle_gamma   90.00
#
_symmetry.space_group_name_H-M   'P 1'
#
loop_
_entity.id
_entity.type
_entity.pdbx_description
1 polymer ?
#
loop_
_entity_poly.entity_id
_entity_poly.type
_entity_poly.pdbx_seq_one_letter_code
_entity_poly.pdbx_strand_id
1 'polypeptide(L)'
;MAEPTVCSFLTKVLCANGGRMFLQDLRGNVELSEARLRDVLRQAGPDRFLLQEVETREGLWDAEAEVAAGAGGGGGPCAWRVVAVSSARLCARYQRGECQACDQLHLCRRHMLGKCPNRDCWSTCTLSHDIHTPVNIQVLKNHGLFGLNEAQLRILLLQNDPCLLPEVCLLYNKGEAPYGYCNLKDKCNKFHVCKSFVRGECRLQKCKRSHQLIHATALKLLQDQGLNIPSVVNFQIISTYKHMKLHKMLENQDNAASSAECSQGPEKAGVHVAGAAEVSPVASVPAQSVKKPHAAKP
;
A
#
# COMPACT_ATOMS: atom_id res chain seq x y z
N MET A 1 8.88 -11.49 21.02
CA MET A 1 8.39 -10.19 20.52
C MET A 1 9.53 -9.21 20.67
N ALA A 2 9.88 -8.46 19.62
CA ALA A 2 10.87 -7.40 19.75
C ALA A 2 10.41 -6.35 20.77
N GLU A 3 11.34 -5.78 21.53
CA GLU A 3 11.03 -4.82 22.59
C GLU A 3 10.35 -3.56 22.00
N PRO A 4 9.10 -3.24 22.39
CA PRO A 4 8.33 -2.15 21.78
C PRO A 4 9.03 -0.79 21.80
N THR A 5 9.80 -0.52 22.86
CA THR A 5 10.60 0.69 23.05
C THR A 5 11.72 0.79 22.01
N VAL A 6 12.45 -0.30 21.78
CA VAL A 6 13.53 -0.36 20.77
C VAL A 6 12.95 -0.15 19.37
N CYS A 7 11.83 -0.79 19.04
CA CYS A 7 11.20 -0.58 17.73
C CYS A 7 10.69 0.86 17.55
N SER A 8 10.17 1.51 18.59
CA SER A 8 9.80 2.93 18.51
C SER A 8 11.04 3.81 18.25
N PHE A 9 12.13 3.56 18.98
CA PHE A 9 13.40 4.26 18.80
C PHE A 9 13.97 4.08 17.38
N LEU A 10 14.03 2.85 16.86
CA LEU A 10 14.50 2.57 15.50
C LEU A 10 13.64 3.28 14.44
N THR A 11 12.32 3.30 14.64
CA THR A 11 11.40 4.06 13.76
C THR A 11 11.74 5.54 13.77
N LYS A 12 12.02 6.11 14.96
CA LYS A 12 12.41 7.51 15.14
C LYS A 12 13.72 7.84 14.40
N VAL A 13 14.74 7.00 14.55
CA VAL A 13 16.03 7.15 13.87
C VAL A 13 15.87 7.08 12.35
N LEU A 14 15.14 6.07 11.85
CA LEU A 14 14.88 5.94 10.41
C LEU A 14 14.16 7.17 9.87
N CYS A 15 13.10 7.63 10.52
CA CYS A 15 12.32 8.78 10.06
C CYS A 15 13.09 10.11 10.16
N ALA A 16 14.03 10.24 11.11
CA ALA A 16 14.96 11.36 11.17
C ALA A 16 15.92 11.39 9.98
N ASN A 17 16.22 10.22 9.41
CA ASN A 17 17.11 10.03 8.26
C ASN A 17 16.35 9.73 6.96
N GLY A 18 15.16 10.34 6.78
CA GLY A 18 14.42 10.22 5.52
C GLY A 18 13.67 8.89 5.33
N GLY A 19 13.48 8.11 6.38
CA GLY A 19 12.62 6.93 6.43
C GLY A 19 13.28 5.62 5.98
N ARG A 20 14.54 5.67 5.56
CA ARG A 20 15.38 4.50 5.22
C ARG A 20 16.84 4.75 5.58
N MET A 21 17.58 3.70 5.92
CA MET A 21 19.04 3.74 6.13
C MET A 21 19.67 2.40 5.75
N PHE A 22 20.98 2.35 5.53
CA PHE A 22 21.68 1.07 5.57
C PHE A 22 21.79 0.55 7.00
N LEU A 23 21.83 -0.77 7.15
CA LEU A 23 21.91 -1.44 8.45
C LEU A 23 23.17 -1.02 9.23
N GLN A 24 24.28 -0.81 8.53
CA GLN A 24 25.54 -0.36 9.12
C GLN A 24 25.41 1.05 9.73
N ASP A 25 24.78 1.98 9.01
CA ASP A 25 24.54 3.34 9.51
C ASP A 25 23.52 3.36 10.66
N LEU A 26 22.47 2.53 10.55
CA LEU A 26 21.48 2.38 11.60
C LEU A 26 22.11 1.85 12.89
N ARG A 27 23.05 0.91 12.77
CA ARG A 27 23.82 0.38 13.90
C ARG A 27 24.63 1.48 14.61
N GLY A 28 25.15 2.47 13.88
CA GLY A 28 25.84 3.61 14.48
C GLY A 28 24.98 4.47 15.42
N ASN A 29 23.65 4.27 15.43
CA ASN A 29 22.70 5.00 16.25
C ASN A 29 22.18 4.19 17.46
N VAL A 30 22.63 2.93 17.62
CA VAL A 30 22.18 2.03 18.70
C VAL A 30 23.34 1.29 19.33
N GLU A 31 23.28 1.10 20.65
CA GLU A 31 24.24 0.27 21.39
C GLU A 31 23.91 -1.23 21.26
N LEU A 32 23.69 -1.70 20.03
CA LEU A 32 23.39 -3.09 19.73
C LEU A 32 24.46 -3.68 18.81
N SER A 33 24.81 -4.94 19.04
CA SER A 33 25.56 -5.69 18.04
C SER A 33 24.73 -5.85 16.77
N GLU A 34 25.38 -5.99 15.63
CA GLU A 34 24.68 -6.10 14.35
C GLU A 34 23.74 -7.31 14.28
N ALA A 35 24.17 -8.44 14.83
CA ALA A 35 23.34 -9.64 14.95
C ALA A 35 22.06 -9.36 15.75
N ARG A 36 22.19 -8.70 16.90
CA ARG A 36 21.04 -8.34 17.75
C ARG A 36 20.12 -7.33 17.06
N LEU A 37 20.66 -6.36 16.35
CA LEU A 37 19.86 -5.40 15.58
C LEU A 37 19.07 -6.12 14.47
N ARG A 38 19.71 -7.02 13.70
CA ARG A 38 19.02 -7.83 12.68
C ARG A 38 17.91 -8.68 13.29
N ASP A 39 18.15 -9.29 14.44
CA ASP A 39 17.15 -10.11 15.13
C ASP A 39 15.94 -9.28 15.56
N VAL A 40 16.17 -8.10 16.14
CA VAL A 40 15.10 -7.16 16.52
C VAL A 40 14.27 -6.76 15.30
N LEU A 41 14.93 -6.38 14.20
CA LEU A 41 14.27 -5.99 12.97
C LEU A 41 13.43 -7.13 12.36
N ARG A 42 13.99 -8.34 12.29
CA ARG A 42 13.29 -9.54 11.78
C ARG A 42 12.09 -9.91 12.65
N GLN A 43 12.23 -9.84 13.98
CA GLN A 43 11.15 -10.13 14.92
C GLN A 43 10.01 -9.10 14.85
N ALA A 44 10.33 -7.83 14.60
CA ALA A 44 9.33 -6.79 14.38
C ALA A 44 8.58 -6.95 13.05
N GLY A 45 9.23 -7.58 12.07
CA GLY A 45 8.63 -7.98 10.81
C GLY A 45 8.53 -6.87 9.77
N PRO A 46 8.20 -7.24 8.52
CA PRO A 46 8.24 -6.35 7.36
C PRO A 46 7.14 -5.28 7.36
N ASP A 47 6.10 -5.46 8.17
CA ASP A 47 5.02 -4.48 8.32
C ASP A 47 5.45 -3.30 9.23
N ARG A 48 6.63 -3.40 9.86
CA ARG A 48 7.27 -2.32 10.63
C ARG A 48 8.67 -1.95 10.13
N PHE A 49 9.49 -2.94 9.78
CA PHE A 49 10.80 -2.72 9.16
C PHE A 49 11.01 -3.65 7.98
N LEU A 50 11.03 -3.06 6.78
CA LEU A 50 11.36 -3.80 5.57
C LEU A 50 12.88 -3.88 5.43
N LEU A 51 13.40 -5.11 5.48
CA LEU A 51 14.81 -5.41 5.24
C LEU A 51 14.95 -5.89 3.80
N GLN A 52 15.81 -5.22 3.05
CA GLN A 52 16.09 -5.57 1.66
C GLN A 52 17.59 -5.56 1.43
N GLU A 53 18.10 -6.63 0.85
CA GLU A 53 19.46 -6.67 0.33
C GLU A 53 19.52 -5.88 -0.98
N VAL A 54 20.49 -4.99 -1.09
CA VAL A 54 20.69 -4.15 -2.27
C VAL A 54 22.16 -4.13 -2.66
N GLU A 55 22.41 -4.11 -3.96
CA GLU A 55 23.77 -3.91 -4.48
C GLU A 55 24.22 -2.47 -4.20
N THR A 56 25.43 -2.32 -3.68
CA THR A 56 26.06 -1.01 -3.52
C THR A 56 26.84 -0.68 -4.79
N ARG A 57 26.63 0.54 -5.29
CA ARG A 57 27.40 1.12 -6.39
C ARG A 57 28.00 2.42 -5.91
N GLU A 58 29.28 2.63 -6.21
CA GLU A 58 29.95 3.92 -6.01
C GLU A 58 29.46 4.91 -7.09
N GLY A 59 29.04 6.11 -6.67
CA GLY A 59 28.55 7.18 -7.56
C GLY A 59 27.26 7.85 -7.10
N LEU A 60 26.76 8.80 -7.90
CA LEU A 60 25.50 9.51 -7.62
C LEU A 60 24.31 8.60 -7.93
N TRP A 61 23.47 8.32 -6.93
CA TRP A 61 22.23 7.56 -7.13
C TRP A 61 21.12 8.53 -7.52
N ASP A 62 20.60 8.39 -8.74
CA ASP A 62 19.31 9.00 -9.06
C ASP A 62 18.17 8.18 -8.45
N ALA A 63 16.97 8.77 -8.40
CA ALA A 63 15.83 8.16 -7.75
C ALA A 63 15.37 6.86 -8.45
N GLU A 64 15.63 6.70 -9.75
CA GLU A 64 15.26 5.50 -10.52
C GLU A 64 16.20 4.34 -10.20
N ALA A 65 17.52 4.60 -10.19
CA ALA A 65 18.56 3.62 -9.82
C ALA A 65 18.38 3.11 -8.39
N GLU A 66 17.99 4.00 -7.47
CA GLU A 66 17.71 3.66 -6.08
C GLU A 66 16.54 2.69 -5.90
N VAL A 67 15.51 2.79 -6.74
CA VAL A 67 14.41 1.82 -6.76
C VAL A 67 14.86 0.49 -7.34
N ALA A 68 15.69 0.52 -8.39
CA ALA A 68 16.13 -0.67 -9.12
C ALA A 68 17.14 -1.53 -8.33
N ALA A 69 17.91 -0.96 -7.40
CA ALA A 69 18.97 -1.64 -6.66
C ALA A 69 18.53 -2.87 -5.82
N GLY A 70 17.24 -3.06 -5.61
CA GLY A 70 16.67 -4.23 -4.92
C GLY A 70 16.21 -5.38 -5.84
N ALA A 71 16.45 -5.28 -7.15
CA ALA A 71 15.97 -6.23 -8.16
C ALA A 71 17.07 -7.16 -8.73
N GLY A 72 17.99 -7.63 -7.88
CA GLY A 72 18.75 -8.88 -8.05
C GLY A 72 19.93 -8.93 -9.04
N GLY A 73 21.00 -9.63 -8.60
CA GLY A 73 21.77 -10.56 -9.42
C GLY A 73 23.20 -10.16 -9.81
N GLY A 74 23.71 -9.01 -9.40
CA GLY A 74 25.09 -8.61 -9.58
C GLY A 74 25.96 -9.15 -8.45
N GLY A 75 27.06 -9.84 -8.82
CA GLY A 75 28.11 -10.28 -7.88
C GLY A 75 28.93 -9.14 -7.26
N GLY A 76 28.34 -7.94 -7.16
CA GLY A 76 28.94 -6.77 -6.53
C GLY A 76 28.77 -6.78 -5.00
N PRO A 77 29.37 -5.81 -4.30
CA PRO A 77 29.17 -5.67 -2.87
C PRO A 77 27.68 -5.43 -2.55
N CYS A 78 27.14 -6.16 -1.58
CA CYS A 78 25.76 -6.04 -1.13
C CYS A 78 25.69 -5.41 0.27
N ALA A 79 24.65 -4.61 0.50
CA ALA A 79 24.33 -4.06 1.82
C ALA A 79 22.86 -4.29 2.16
N TRP A 80 22.56 -4.35 3.45
CA TRP A 80 21.18 -4.39 3.93
C TRP A 80 20.64 -2.98 4.10
N ARG A 81 19.55 -2.68 3.40
CA ARG A 81 18.71 -1.51 3.57
C ARG A 81 17.59 -1.82 4.55
N VAL A 82 17.30 -0.87 5.43
CA VAL A 82 16.19 -0.91 6.38
C VAL A 82 15.25 0.25 6.08
N VAL A 83 13.98 -0.03 5.79
CA VAL A 83 12.94 0.97 5.52
C VAL A 83 11.86 0.93 6.60
N ALA A 84 11.47 2.08 7.13
CA ALA A 84 10.38 2.17 8.12
C ALA A 84 9.01 1.99 7.46
N VAL A 85 8.21 1.06 7.97
CA VAL A 85 6.88 0.72 7.44
C VAL A 85 5.84 0.96 8.52
N SER A 86 4.65 1.41 8.11
CA SER A 86 3.52 1.57 9.02
C SER A 86 2.19 1.35 8.31
N SER A 87 1.21 0.86 9.07
CA SER A 87 -0.19 0.78 8.68
C SER A 87 -1.02 2.01 9.06
N ALA A 88 -0.46 2.99 9.80
CA ALA A 88 -1.17 4.22 10.16
C ALA A 88 -1.49 5.07 8.92
N ARG A 89 -2.75 5.52 8.76
CA ARG A 89 -3.19 6.38 7.65
C ARG A 89 -3.90 7.61 8.17
N LEU A 90 -4.02 8.62 7.32
CA LEU A 90 -4.96 9.71 7.53
C LEU A 90 -6.39 9.21 7.36
N CYS A 91 -7.28 9.66 8.24
CA CYS A 91 -8.69 9.32 8.14
C CYS A 91 -9.33 10.07 6.96
N ALA A 92 -9.73 9.32 5.91
CA ALA A 92 -10.41 9.89 4.75
C ALA A 92 -11.77 10.52 5.08
N ARG A 93 -12.50 9.98 6.07
CA ARG A 93 -13.76 10.57 6.57
C ARG A 93 -13.52 11.87 7.32
N TYR A 94 -12.44 11.94 8.09
CA TYR A 94 -12.06 13.17 8.80
C TYR A 94 -11.75 14.31 7.83
N GLN A 95 -11.09 14.00 6.70
CA GLN A 95 -10.83 15.00 5.66
C GLN A 95 -12.11 15.64 5.09
N ARG A 96 -13.26 14.97 5.22
CA ARG A 96 -14.58 15.46 4.78
C ARG A 96 -15.46 16.00 5.91
N GLY A 97 -14.99 15.99 7.16
CA GLY A 97 -15.79 16.39 8.33
C GLY A 97 -16.83 15.34 8.74
N GLU A 98 -16.70 14.09 8.29
CA GLU A 98 -17.68 13.01 8.49
C GLU A 98 -17.23 11.97 9.54
N CYS A 99 -16.20 12.28 10.35
CA CYS A 99 -15.63 11.32 11.31
C CYS A 99 -15.70 11.84 12.74
N GLN A 100 -16.32 11.05 13.63
CA GLN A 100 -16.39 11.33 15.07
C GLN A 100 -15.31 10.59 15.85
N ALA A 101 -15.12 9.28 15.59
CA ALA A 101 -14.06 8.47 16.17
C ALA A 101 -13.69 7.33 15.21
N CYS A 102 -12.38 7.04 15.09
CA CYS A 102 -11.87 5.89 14.36
C CYS A 102 -10.43 5.57 14.79
N ASP A 103 -9.82 4.56 14.18
CA ASP A 103 -8.45 4.12 14.40
C ASP A 103 -7.43 4.76 13.44
N GLN A 104 -7.81 5.84 12.76
CA GLN A 104 -6.97 6.57 11.79
C GLN A 104 -6.67 7.98 12.26
N LEU A 105 -5.57 8.55 11.78
CA LEU A 105 -5.10 9.87 12.19
C LEU A 105 -6.05 10.99 11.70
N HIS A 106 -6.51 11.80 12.64
CA HIS A 106 -7.30 13.01 12.41
C HIS A 106 -6.34 14.20 12.27
N LEU A 107 -5.73 14.34 11.09
CA LEU A 107 -4.79 15.40 10.76
C LEU A 107 -5.12 16.01 9.39
N CYS A 108 -4.88 17.31 9.23
CA CYS A 108 -5.03 18.00 7.95
C CYS A 108 -4.04 17.43 6.92
N ARG A 109 -4.54 16.86 5.82
CA ARG A 109 -3.70 16.37 4.71
C ARG A 109 -2.74 17.45 4.20
N ARG A 110 -3.22 18.68 4.03
CA ARG A 110 -2.39 19.79 3.53
C ARG A 110 -1.29 20.16 4.52
N HIS A 111 -1.54 20.09 5.83
CA HIS A 111 -0.50 20.31 6.84
C HIS A 111 0.58 19.23 6.80
N MET A 112 0.20 17.96 6.66
CA MET A 112 1.15 16.86 6.52
C MET A 112 2.00 16.96 5.25
N LEU A 113 1.45 17.54 4.18
CA LEU A 113 2.20 17.86 2.94
C LEU A 113 2.94 19.20 3.00
N GLY A 114 2.79 19.97 4.06
CA GLY A 114 3.41 21.28 4.19
C GLY A 114 2.81 22.38 3.29
N LYS A 115 1.57 22.21 2.85
CA LYS A 115 0.85 23.08 1.90
C LYS A 115 -0.39 23.73 2.49
N CYS A 116 -0.59 23.65 3.81
CA CYS A 116 -1.73 24.34 4.43
C CYS A 116 -1.44 25.85 4.43
N PRO A 117 -2.31 26.71 3.87
CA PRO A 117 -2.11 28.16 3.90
C PRO A 117 -2.16 28.74 5.33
N ASN A 118 -2.74 27.98 6.26
CA ASN A 118 -2.98 28.38 7.64
C ASN A 118 -1.92 27.79 8.58
N ARG A 119 -0.66 27.70 8.13
CA ARG A 119 0.44 27.05 8.86
C ARG A 119 0.65 27.63 10.27
N ASP A 120 0.52 28.95 10.38
CA ASP A 120 0.86 29.69 11.60
C ASP A 120 -0.39 30.14 12.39
N CYS A 121 -1.59 29.83 11.90
CA CYS A 121 -2.84 30.23 12.51
C CYS A 121 -3.80 29.03 12.57
N TRP A 122 -3.81 28.32 13.70
CA TRP A 122 -4.71 27.17 13.93
C TRP A 122 -6.20 27.50 13.81
N SER A 123 -6.59 28.77 13.87
CA SER A 123 -7.99 29.19 13.89
C SER A 123 -8.70 29.20 12.53
N THR A 124 -7.98 29.06 11.42
CA THR A 124 -8.58 29.15 10.08
C THR A 124 -8.64 27.81 9.34
N CYS A 125 -7.93 26.77 9.79
CA CYS A 125 -8.10 25.42 9.26
C CYS A 125 -9.13 24.65 10.09
N THR A 126 -10.14 24.07 9.43
CA THR A 126 -11.16 23.25 10.10
C THR A 126 -10.65 21.85 10.47
N LEU A 127 -9.46 21.46 9.99
CA LEU A 127 -8.83 20.18 10.26
C LEU A 127 -7.64 20.36 11.21
N SER A 128 -7.43 19.42 12.12
CA SER A 128 -6.39 19.48 13.14
C SER A 128 -4.99 19.50 12.53
N HIS A 129 -4.13 20.36 13.05
CA HIS A 129 -2.70 20.35 12.80
C HIS A 129 -1.92 19.68 13.95
N ASP A 130 -2.59 19.35 15.05
CA ASP A 130 -1.98 18.81 16.26
C ASP A 130 -1.98 17.27 16.26
N ILE A 131 -0.77 16.70 16.35
CA ILE A 131 -0.55 15.26 16.48
C ILE A 131 -0.83 14.75 17.90
N HIS A 132 -1.00 15.66 18.87
CA HIS A 132 -1.20 15.36 20.29
C HIS A 132 -2.66 15.45 20.75
N THR A 133 -3.63 15.52 19.82
CA THR A 133 -5.05 15.35 20.19
C THR A 133 -5.28 13.96 20.82
N PRO A 134 -6.27 13.79 21.72
CA PRO A 134 -6.54 12.51 22.37
C PRO A 134 -6.73 11.34 21.38
N VAL A 135 -7.43 11.58 20.26
CA VAL A 135 -7.64 10.58 19.19
C VAL A 135 -6.30 10.22 18.54
N ASN A 136 -5.49 11.21 18.15
CA ASN A 136 -4.21 10.96 17.49
C ASN A 136 -3.21 10.27 18.41
N ILE A 137 -3.15 10.63 19.70
CA ILE A 137 -2.31 9.95 20.69
C ILE A 137 -2.66 8.47 20.78
N GLN A 138 -3.95 8.13 20.82
CA GLN A 138 -4.38 6.74 20.90
C GLN A 138 -3.98 5.96 19.64
N VAL A 139 -4.21 6.54 18.45
CA VAL A 139 -3.79 5.92 17.17
C VAL A 139 -2.27 5.73 17.13
N LEU A 140 -1.49 6.75 17.49
CA LEU A 140 -0.02 6.66 17.52
C LEU A 140 0.47 5.59 18.49
N LYS A 141 -0.15 5.45 19.68
CA LYS A 141 0.17 4.38 20.62
C LYS A 141 -0.13 2.99 20.05
N ASN A 142 -1.30 2.81 19.46
CA ASN A 142 -1.73 1.54 18.86
C ASN A 142 -0.78 1.06 17.74
N HIS A 143 -0.21 2.01 16.98
CA HIS A 143 0.76 1.71 15.93
C HIS A 143 2.22 1.72 16.40
N GLY A 144 2.49 1.93 17.70
CA GLY A 144 3.85 2.00 18.22
C GLY A 144 4.68 3.17 17.69
N LEU A 145 4.01 4.29 17.39
CA LEU A 145 4.55 5.54 16.83
C LEU A 145 4.55 6.69 17.84
N PHE A 146 4.16 6.42 19.10
CA PHE A 146 4.20 7.41 20.16
C PHE A 146 5.64 7.90 20.39
N GLY A 147 5.84 9.22 20.38
CA GLY A 147 7.16 9.85 20.53
C GLY A 147 7.82 10.30 19.22
N LEU A 148 7.23 10.02 18.06
CA LEU A 148 7.59 10.70 16.82
C LEU A 148 7.15 12.15 16.88
N ASN A 149 8.01 13.06 16.40
CA ASN A 149 7.62 14.44 16.17
C ASN A 149 6.90 14.60 14.82
N GLU A 150 6.35 15.78 14.57
CA GLU A 150 5.58 16.07 13.36
C GLU A 150 6.40 15.83 12.07
N ALA A 151 7.67 16.25 12.03
CA ALA A 151 8.52 16.06 10.86
C ALA A 151 8.78 14.58 10.55
N GLN A 152 9.06 13.78 11.59
CA GLN A 152 9.24 12.34 11.46
C GLN A 152 7.95 11.64 11.02
N LEU A 153 6.80 12.07 11.56
CA LEU A 153 5.50 11.54 11.17
C LEU A 153 5.17 11.88 9.70
N ARG A 154 5.53 13.08 9.21
CA ARG A 154 5.38 13.44 7.79
C ARG A 154 6.12 12.48 6.86
N ILE A 155 7.38 12.16 7.17
CA ILE A 155 8.18 11.20 6.39
C ILE A 155 7.52 9.81 6.43
N LEU A 156 7.20 9.31 7.62
CA LEU A 156 6.62 7.98 7.78
C LEU A 156 5.29 7.84 7.05
N LEU A 157 4.40 8.84 7.14
CA LEU A 157 3.12 8.80 6.45
C LEU A 157 3.29 8.96 4.94
N LEU A 158 4.12 9.88 4.45
CA LEU A 158 4.26 10.08 3.00
C LEU A 158 4.76 8.82 2.29
N GLN A 159 5.64 8.05 2.91
CA GLN A 159 6.13 6.79 2.33
C GLN A 159 5.20 5.58 2.54
N ASN A 160 4.13 5.70 3.33
CA ASN A 160 3.23 4.58 3.65
C ASN A 160 1.76 4.80 3.25
N ASP A 161 1.29 6.05 3.22
CA ASP A 161 -0.10 6.43 3.03
C ASP A 161 -0.37 6.90 1.59
N PRO A 162 -1.11 6.12 0.78
CA PRO A 162 -1.50 6.53 -0.58
C PRO A 162 -2.30 7.85 -0.61
N CYS A 163 -2.98 8.20 0.48
CA CYS A 163 -3.69 9.48 0.62
C CYS A 163 -2.75 10.67 0.78
N LEU A 164 -1.43 10.53 0.67
CA LEU A 164 -0.50 11.65 0.58
C LEU A 164 0.15 11.80 -0.80
N LEU A 165 0.01 10.80 -1.67
CA LEU A 165 0.50 10.85 -3.04
C LEU A 165 -0.38 11.71 -3.96
N PRO A 166 0.16 12.19 -5.10
CA PRO A 166 -0.61 12.77 -6.18
C PRO A 166 -1.77 11.86 -6.62
N GLU A 167 -2.84 12.46 -7.13
CA GLU A 167 -3.98 11.69 -7.61
C GLU A 167 -3.60 10.76 -8.75
N VAL A 168 -4.09 9.52 -8.68
CA VAL A 168 -4.00 8.57 -9.78
C VAL A 168 -5.06 8.89 -10.83
N CYS A 169 -4.64 8.93 -12.10
CA CYS A 169 -5.53 9.17 -13.23
C CYS A 169 -6.50 7.99 -13.40
N LEU A 170 -7.79 8.23 -13.17
CA LEU A 170 -8.82 7.20 -13.33
C LEU A 170 -9.08 6.85 -14.79
N LEU A 171 -8.92 7.81 -15.71
CA LEU A 171 -9.06 7.57 -17.14
C LEU A 171 -7.91 6.72 -17.68
N TYR A 172 -6.69 6.94 -17.19
CA TYR A 172 -5.58 6.03 -17.43
C TYR A 172 -6.01 4.63 -17.03
N ASN A 173 -6.49 4.41 -15.81
CA ASN A 173 -6.94 3.12 -15.26
C ASN A 173 -8.17 2.45 -15.92
N LYS A 174 -8.67 2.97 -17.06
CA LYS A 174 -9.74 2.36 -17.86
C LYS A 174 -9.26 2.00 -19.27
N GLY A 175 -9.79 0.94 -19.87
CA GLY A 175 -9.44 0.49 -21.22
C GLY A 175 -8.10 -0.26 -21.30
N GLU A 176 -7.79 -0.78 -22.49
CA GLU A 176 -6.57 -1.58 -22.74
C GLU A 176 -5.44 -0.82 -23.45
N ALA A 177 -5.73 0.36 -23.99
CA ALA A 177 -4.74 1.19 -24.66
C ALA A 177 -3.61 1.61 -23.70
N PRO A 178 -2.40 1.96 -24.21
CA PRO A 178 -1.25 2.34 -23.37
C PRO A 178 -1.53 3.46 -22.36
N TYR A 179 -2.37 4.44 -22.73
CA TYR A 179 -2.81 5.54 -21.87
C TYR A 179 -4.24 5.37 -21.35
N GLY A 180 -4.83 4.18 -21.52
CA GLY A 180 -6.24 3.95 -21.28
C GLY A 180 -7.12 4.94 -22.04
N TYR A 181 -8.07 5.55 -21.34
CA TYR A 181 -8.94 6.60 -21.88
C TYR A 181 -8.43 8.03 -21.60
N CYS A 182 -7.18 8.20 -21.14
CA CYS A 182 -6.64 9.53 -20.87
C CYS A 182 -6.13 10.19 -22.16
N ASN A 183 -6.87 11.19 -22.64
CA ASN A 183 -6.51 11.95 -23.84
C ASN A 183 -5.35 12.93 -23.63
N LEU A 184 -5.02 13.25 -22.37
CA LEU A 184 -3.92 14.16 -22.03
C LEU A 184 -2.54 13.51 -22.12
N LYS A 185 -2.46 12.17 -22.12
CA LYS A 185 -1.21 11.40 -22.21
C LYS A 185 -0.14 11.97 -21.26
N ASP A 186 1.05 12.29 -21.75
CA ASP A 186 2.16 12.81 -20.95
C ASP A 186 1.94 14.23 -20.42
N LYS A 187 0.91 14.94 -20.90
CA LYS A 187 0.49 16.25 -20.37
C LYS A 187 -0.48 16.13 -19.20
N CYS A 188 -0.85 14.92 -18.78
CA CYS A 188 -1.73 14.72 -17.63
C CYS A 188 -1.00 15.08 -16.33
N ASN A 189 -1.65 15.86 -15.47
CA ASN A 189 -1.12 16.25 -14.14
C ASN A 189 -1.44 15.22 -13.04
N LYS A 190 -1.89 14.03 -13.41
CA LYS A 190 -2.24 12.92 -12.51
C LYS A 190 -1.33 11.73 -12.80
N PHE A 191 -1.11 10.87 -11.81
CA PHE A 191 -0.27 9.71 -11.99
C PHE A 191 -0.89 8.67 -12.92
N HIS A 192 -0.13 8.33 -13.97
CA HIS A 192 -0.40 7.22 -14.88
C HIS A 192 0.21 5.93 -14.34
N VAL A 193 -0.35 5.47 -13.21
CA VAL A 193 0.06 4.23 -12.53
C VAL A 193 -1.17 3.39 -12.18
N CYS A 194 -0.96 2.09 -11.94
CA CYS A 194 -1.99 1.17 -11.51
C CYS A 194 -2.58 1.60 -10.15
N LYS A 195 -3.87 1.95 -10.14
CA LYS A 195 -4.57 2.36 -8.91
C LYS A 195 -4.53 1.25 -7.85
N SER A 196 -4.70 0.00 -8.27
CA SER A 196 -4.68 -1.14 -7.35
C SER A 196 -3.28 -1.36 -6.77
N PHE A 197 -2.21 -1.11 -7.53
CA PHE A 197 -0.84 -1.23 -7.03
C PHE A 197 -0.56 -0.20 -5.93
N VAL A 198 -0.92 1.06 -6.18
CA VAL A 198 -0.76 2.15 -5.19
C VAL A 198 -1.53 1.87 -3.90
N ARG A 199 -2.64 1.11 -3.98
CA ARG A 199 -3.42 0.68 -2.81
C ARG A 199 -2.90 -0.61 -2.15
N GLY A 200 -1.94 -1.31 -2.75
CA GLY A 200 -1.48 -2.62 -2.31
C GLY A 200 -2.47 -3.76 -2.62
N GLU A 201 -3.37 -3.56 -3.58
CA GLU A 201 -4.49 -4.45 -3.94
C GLU A 201 -4.34 -5.05 -5.35
N CYS A 202 -3.25 -4.79 -6.07
CA CYS A 202 -3.04 -5.34 -7.42
C CYS A 202 -2.75 -6.84 -7.35
N ARG A 203 -3.67 -7.65 -7.88
CA ARG A 203 -3.59 -9.12 -7.95
C ARG A 203 -3.11 -9.65 -9.30
N LEU A 204 -2.61 -8.79 -10.19
CA LEU A 204 -2.17 -9.17 -11.53
C LEU A 204 -0.64 -9.26 -11.59
N GLN A 205 -0.11 -10.47 -11.78
CA GLN A 205 1.35 -10.70 -11.91
C GLN A 205 1.93 -9.93 -13.10
N LYS A 206 1.24 -9.99 -14.24
CA LYS A 206 1.57 -9.26 -15.46
C LYS A 206 0.59 -8.11 -15.65
N CYS A 207 0.61 -7.15 -14.72
CA CYS A 207 -0.28 -5.99 -14.82
C CYS A 207 0.05 -5.18 -16.08
N LYS A 208 -0.97 -4.92 -16.93
CA LYS A 208 -0.82 -4.06 -18.12
C LYS A 208 -0.57 -2.59 -17.77
N ARG A 209 -0.67 -2.21 -16.48
CA ARG A 209 -0.57 -0.82 -16.01
C ARG A 209 0.73 -0.61 -15.27
N SER A 210 1.31 0.58 -15.41
CA SER A 210 2.61 0.88 -14.79
C SER A 210 2.54 0.76 -13.27
N HIS A 211 3.53 0.09 -12.69
CA HIS A 211 3.79 0.06 -11.24
C HIS A 211 4.94 1.01 -10.86
N GLN A 212 5.41 1.86 -11.79
CA GLN A 212 6.56 2.73 -11.59
C GLN A 212 6.13 4.16 -11.24
N LEU A 213 6.23 4.51 -9.95
CA LEU A 213 5.98 5.86 -9.43
C LEU A 213 7.16 6.81 -9.66
N ILE A 214 8.35 6.25 -9.85
CA ILE A 214 9.59 7.00 -10.05
C ILE A 214 10.06 6.78 -11.48
N HIS A 215 9.76 7.74 -12.34
CA HIS A 215 10.28 7.85 -13.70
C HIS A 215 10.35 9.33 -14.10
N ALA A 216 11.13 9.69 -15.13
CA ALA A 216 11.34 11.07 -15.57
C ALA A 216 10.11 12.01 -15.53
N THR A 217 8.98 11.63 -16.17
CA THR A 217 7.75 12.44 -16.18
C THR A 217 7.10 12.57 -14.78
N ALA A 218 7.07 11.49 -14.01
CA ALA A 218 6.56 11.52 -12.64
C ALA A 218 7.45 12.33 -11.69
N LEU A 219 8.77 12.31 -11.87
CA LEU A 219 9.70 13.11 -11.07
C LEU A 219 9.42 14.61 -11.22
N LYS A 220 9.19 15.08 -12.45
CA LYS A 220 8.78 16.47 -12.70
C LYS A 220 7.47 16.80 -11.97
N LEU A 221 6.45 15.94 -12.09
CA LEU A 221 5.17 16.14 -11.39
C LEU A 221 5.34 16.20 -9.86
N LEU A 222 6.19 15.33 -9.30
CA LEU A 222 6.48 15.28 -7.87
C LEU A 222 7.21 16.55 -7.40
N GLN A 223 8.17 17.05 -8.19
CA GLN A 223 8.91 18.29 -7.94
C GLN A 223 8.02 19.52 -8.03
N ASP A 224 7.19 19.62 -9.07
CA ASP A 224 6.21 20.70 -9.24
C ASP A 224 5.21 20.75 -8.07
N GLN A 225 4.92 19.58 -7.48
CA GLN A 225 4.12 19.47 -6.28
C GLN A 225 4.93 19.58 -4.98
N GLY A 226 6.23 19.85 -5.00
CA GLY A 226 7.05 20.02 -3.79
C GLY A 226 7.03 18.81 -2.86
N LEU A 227 6.89 17.59 -3.40
CA LEU A 227 6.90 16.36 -2.61
C LEU A 227 8.33 15.93 -2.28
N ASN A 228 8.50 15.31 -1.11
CA ASN A 228 9.77 14.73 -0.72
C ASN A 228 10.05 13.47 -1.56
N ILE A 229 10.88 13.62 -2.60
CA ILE A 229 11.22 12.53 -3.53
C ILE A 229 11.76 11.27 -2.82
N PRO A 230 12.66 11.36 -1.82
CA PRO A 230 13.11 10.18 -1.08
C PRO A 230 11.97 9.37 -0.44
N SER A 231 10.96 10.04 0.11
CA SER A 231 9.79 9.37 0.68
C SER A 231 8.93 8.67 -0.38
N VAL A 232 8.83 9.21 -1.60
CA VAL A 232 8.10 8.56 -2.70
C VAL A 232 8.90 7.36 -3.24
N VAL A 233 10.23 7.44 -3.26
CA VAL A 233 11.08 6.28 -3.54
C VAL A 233 10.85 5.18 -2.49
N ASN A 234 10.79 5.53 -1.20
CA ASN A 234 10.46 4.57 -0.14
C ASN A 234 9.07 3.97 -0.34
N PHE A 235 8.09 4.77 -0.75
CA PHE A 235 6.75 4.27 -1.09
C PHE A 235 6.80 3.24 -2.23
N GLN A 236 7.57 3.50 -3.29
CA GLN A 236 7.76 2.55 -4.39
C GLN A 236 8.38 1.23 -3.90
N ILE A 237 9.42 1.30 -3.07
CA ILE A 237 10.08 0.12 -2.47
C ILE A 237 9.08 -0.70 -1.65
N ILE A 238 8.35 -0.04 -0.74
CA ILE A 238 7.36 -0.69 0.13
C ILE A 238 6.23 -1.31 -0.70
N SER A 239 5.74 -0.60 -1.73
CA SER A 239 4.64 -1.08 -2.58
C SER A 239 5.06 -2.26 -3.45
N THR A 240 6.29 -2.24 -3.97
CA THR A 240 6.87 -3.36 -4.72
C THR A 240 6.97 -4.61 -3.83
N TYR A 241 7.50 -4.46 -2.61
CA TYR A 241 7.54 -5.55 -1.64
C TYR A 241 6.14 -6.11 -1.33
N LYS A 242 5.17 -5.23 -1.04
CA LYS A 242 3.79 -5.65 -0.73
C LYS A 242 3.13 -6.37 -1.90
N HIS A 243 3.37 -5.92 -3.12
CA HIS A 243 2.87 -6.55 -4.33
C HIS A 243 3.46 -7.97 -4.51
N MET A 244 4.78 -8.13 -4.35
CA MET A 244 5.43 -9.45 -4.39
C MET A 244 4.91 -10.38 -3.27
N LYS A 245 4.77 -9.86 -2.04
CA LYS A 245 4.24 -10.61 -0.90
C LYS A 245 2.81 -11.09 -1.16
N LEU A 246 1.93 -10.21 -1.64
CA LEU A 246 0.55 -10.55 -2.00
C LEU A 246 0.51 -11.67 -3.04
N HIS A 247 1.35 -11.57 -4.06
CA HIS A 247 1.41 -12.54 -5.13
C HIS A 247 1.89 -13.92 -4.67
N LYS A 248 2.95 -13.96 -3.87
CA LYS A 248 3.40 -15.20 -3.23
C LYS A 248 2.31 -15.84 -2.37
N MET A 249 1.51 -15.02 -1.67
CA MET A 249 0.38 -15.52 -0.89
C MET A 249 -0.73 -16.11 -1.77
N LEU A 250 -1.06 -15.48 -2.91
CA LEU A 250 -2.06 -15.99 -3.84
C LEU A 250 -1.61 -17.29 -4.50
N GLU A 251 -0.36 -17.38 -4.97
CA GLU A 251 0.20 -18.61 -5.55
C GLU A 251 0.18 -19.78 -4.56
N ASN A 252 0.50 -19.51 -3.28
CA ASN A 252 0.42 -20.54 -2.24
C ASN A 252 -1.01 -21.00 -1.97
N GLN A 253 -2.00 -20.11 -2.07
CA GLN A 253 -3.41 -20.47 -1.92
C GLN A 253 -3.91 -21.32 -3.09
N ASP A 254 -3.55 -20.95 -4.32
CA ASP A 254 -3.90 -21.72 -5.52
C ASP A 254 -3.27 -23.13 -5.45
N ASN A 255 -1.99 -23.23 -5.08
CA ASN A 255 -1.31 -24.53 -4.90
C ASN A 255 -1.94 -25.39 -3.80
N ALA A 256 -2.35 -24.79 -2.68
CA ALA A 256 -3.01 -25.51 -1.60
C ALA A 256 -4.42 -26.00 -2.00
N ALA A 257 -5.17 -25.18 -2.74
CA ALA A 257 -6.49 -25.55 -3.26
C ALA A 257 -6.38 -26.70 -4.28
N SER A 258 -5.45 -26.61 -5.25
CA SER A 258 -5.22 -27.67 -6.23
C SER A 258 -4.73 -28.98 -5.60
N SER A 259 -3.97 -28.92 -4.50
CA SER A 259 -3.53 -30.12 -3.76
C SER A 259 -4.66 -30.79 -2.97
N ALA A 260 -5.61 -30.01 -2.46
CA ALA A 260 -6.80 -30.52 -1.79
C ALA A 260 -7.79 -31.17 -2.78
N GLU A 261 -7.96 -30.59 -3.97
CA GLU A 261 -8.78 -31.14 -5.05
C GLU A 261 -8.19 -32.44 -5.64
N CYS A 262 -6.87 -32.54 -5.76
CA CYS A 262 -6.20 -33.76 -6.25
C CYS A 262 -6.25 -34.93 -5.24
N SER A 263 -6.50 -34.65 -3.96
CA SER A 263 -6.65 -35.66 -2.91
C SER A 263 -8.07 -36.25 -2.84
N GLN A 264 -9.01 -35.74 -3.64
CA GLN A 264 -10.38 -36.24 -3.76
C GLN A 264 -10.64 -36.77 -5.19
N GLY A 265 -9.96 -37.86 -5.57
CA GLY A 265 -10.26 -38.67 -6.75
C GLY A 265 -10.97 -39.98 -6.37
N PRO A 266 -11.83 -40.55 -7.23
CA PRO A 266 -13.06 -41.23 -6.83
C PRO A 266 -12.85 -42.67 -6.35
N GLU A 267 -13.41 -43.01 -5.20
CA GLU A 267 -13.63 -44.41 -4.81
C GLU A 267 -14.73 -45.01 -5.69
N LYS A 268 -14.31 -45.82 -6.67
CA LYS A 268 -15.18 -46.77 -7.36
C LYS A 268 -15.43 -47.98 -6.47
N ALA A 269 -16.69 -48.17 -6.07
CA ALA A 269 -17.33 -49.45 -5.81
C ALA A 269 -18.81 -49.29 -6.27
N GLY A 270 -19.49 -50.18 -6.97
CA GLY A 270 -19.31 -51.61 -7.10
C GLY A 270 -20.67 -52.29 -6.86
N VAL A 271 -21.53 -52.29 -7.90
CA VAL A 271 -22.55 -53.29 -8.29
C VAL A 271 -23.70 -53.70 -7.32
N HIS A 272 -24.95 -53.55 -7.82
CA HIS A 272 -26.14 -54.46 -7.83
C HIS A 272 -27.47 -53.72 -7.51
N VAL A 273 -28.68 -53.97 -8.05
CA VAL A 273 -29.30 -54.52 -9.28
C VAL A 273 -30.85 -54.34 -9.13
N ALA A 274 -31.59 -54.24 -10.25
CA ALA A 274 -33.05 -54.39 -10.45
C ALA A 274 -33.98 -53.24 -9.99
N GLY A 275 -35.06 -52.83 -10.68
CA GLY A 275 -35.74 -53.28 -11.91
C GLY A 275 -37.06 -52.49 -12.11
N ALA A 276 -37.68 -52.62 -13.31
CA ALA A 276 -39.04 -52.20 -13.75
C ALA A 276 -39.32 -50.68 -13.93
N ALA A 277 -39.63 -50.19 -15.14
CA ALA A 277 -40.96 -49.99 -15.78
C ALA A 277 -41.83 -48.95 -15.01
N GLU A 278 -42.53 -47.95 -15.56
CA GLU A 278 -43.14 -47.72 -16.88
C GLU A 278 -43.76 -46.28 -16.89
N VAL A 279 -44.15 -45.78 -18.08
CA VAL A 279 -45.15 -44.72 -18.43
C VAL A 279 -45.09 -43.25 -17.91
N SER A 280 -45.19 -42.31 -18.88
CA SER A 280 -45.75 -40.94 -18.74
C SER A 280 -47.29 -41.00 -18.49
N PRO A 281 -48.09 -39.94 -18.15
CA PRO A 281 -48.12 -38.65 -18.87
C PRO A 281 -48.76 -37.37 -18.19
N VAL A 282 -48.78 -36.28 -18.98
CA VAL A 282 -49.82 -35.22 -19.13
C VAL A 282 -50.08 -34.12 -18.06
N ALA A 283 -49.85 -32.87 -18.55
CA ALA A 283 -50.60 -31.60 -18.44
C ALA A 283 -50.97 -30.94 -17.10
N SER A 284 -50.74 -29.62 -17.01
CA SER A 284 -51.76 -28.58 -17.32
C SER A 284 -51.29 -27.16 -16.92
N VAL A 285 -51.54 -26.18 -17.79
CA VAL A 285 -51.52 -24.72 -17.52
C VAL A 285 -52.99 -24.27 -17.38
N PRO A 286 -53.36 -23.24 -16.59
CA PRO A 286 -53.53 -21.86 -17.11
C PRO A 286 -53.18 -20.76 -16.05
N ALA A 287 -52.67 -19.56 -16.32
CA ALA A 287 -53.07 -18.39 -17.13
C ALA A 287 -53.51 -17.17 -16.25
N GLN A 288 -53.35 -15.97 -16.84
CA GLN A 288 -53.86 -14.63 -16.49
C GLN A 288 -52.94 -13.73 -15.63
N SER A 289 -52.26 -12.69 -16.15
CA SER A 289 -52.66 -11.42 -16.82
C SER A 289 -53.32 -10.38 -15.92
N VAL A 290 -52.61 -9.27 -15.60
CA VAL A 290 -53.14 -7.87 -15.66
C VAL A 290 -51.99 -6.88 -15.93
N LYS A 291 -52.24 -5.92 -16.84
CA LYS A 291 -51.37 -4.84 -17.32
C LYS A 291 -51.65 -3.50 -16.58
N LYS A 292 -50.58 -2.72 -16.28
CA LYS A 292 -50.34 -1.24 -16.43
C LYS A 292 -51.36 -0.23 -15.80
N PRO A 293 -51.09 1.11 -15.69
CA PRO A 293 -50.14 1.93 -16.48
C PRO A 293 -49.32 3.02 -15.76
N HIS A 294 -48.42 3.62 -16.55
CA HIS A 294 -47.71 4.89 -16.34
C HIS A 294 -48.66 6.11 -16.47
N ALA A 295 -48.30 7.22 -15.82
CA ALA A 295 -48.67 8.57 -16.25
C ALA A 295 -47.47 9.52 -16.09
N ALA A 296 -47.30 10.37 -17.11
CA ALA A 296 -46.26 11.38 -17.22
C ALA A 296 -46.76 12.76 -16.77
N LYS A 297 -45.76 13.62 -16.50
CA LYS A 297 -45.71 15.08 -16.31
C LYS A 297 -46.73 15.94 -17.07
N PRO A 298 -46.95 17.19 -16.61
CA PRO A 298 -46.01 18.31 -16.87
C PRO A 298 -44.99 18.60 -15.78
#